data_AF-A0A7K0Z3T2-F1
#
_entry.id   AF-A0A7K0Z3T2-F1
#
_cell.length_a   1.000
_cell.length_b   1.000
_cell.length_c   1.000
_cell.angle_alpha   90.00
_cell.angle_beta   90.00
_cell.angle_gamma   90.00
#
_symmetry.space_group_name_H-M   'P 1'
#
loop_
_entity.id
_entity.type
_entity.pdbx_description
1 polymer ?
#
loop_
_entity_poly.entity_id
_entity_poly.type
_entity_poly.pdbx_seq_one_letter_code
_entity_poly.pdbx_strand_id
1 'polypeptide(L)'
;MTSSPVSWSLLTEKLTSGLDLERDEIQGAMREILSGQSDIDSVKSFLLALKAKGETSDEVGALVEVMYANAAPINITERAVDTVGTGGDGAHTINISTTAAIIAAAAGARVVKHGNRAVSSKSGASDFLEALGV
;
A
#
# COMPACT_ATOMS: atom_id res chain seq x y z
N MET A 1 18.48 18.18 -1.20
CA MET A 1 19.16 17.65 0.00
C MET A 1 19.24 16.16 -0.18
N THR A 2 20.44 15.60 -0.36
CA THR A 2 20.65 14.15 -0.51
C THR A 2 20.45 13.52 0.88
N SER A 3 19.36 12.78 1.07
CA SER A 3 19.18 11.96 2.28
C SER A 3 20.34 10.98 2.37
N SER A 4 20.94 10.85 3.56
CA SER A 4 21.93 9.81 3.83
C SER A 4 21.38 8.44 3.43
N PRO A 5 22.22 7.52 2.91
CA PRO A 5 21.79 6.18 2.52
C PRO A 5 21.18 5.43 3.71
N VAL A 6 20.11 4.68 3.46
CA VAL A 6 19.40 3.93 4.49
C VAL A 6 20.29 2.80 5.00
N SER A 7 20.47 2.72 6.31
CA SER A 7 21.13 1.57 6.94
C SER A 7 20.09 0.48 7.23
N TRP A 8 19.86 -0.41 6.26
CA TRP A 8 18.90 -1.51 6.37
C TRP A 8 19.14 -2.42 7.59
N SER A 9 20.41 -2.67 7.92
CA SER A 9 20.78 -3.45 9.11
C SER A 9 20.35 -2.77 10.40
N LEU A 10 20.54 -1.45 10.52
CA LEU A 10 20.16 -0.68 11.71
C LEU A 10 18.64 -0.64 11.88
N LEU A 11 17.90 -0.43 10.79
CA LEU A 11 16.43 -0.45 10.82
C LEU A 11 15.92 -1.81 11.29
N THR A 12 16.48 -2.89 10.74
CA THR A 12 16.09 -4.26 11.11
C THR A 12 16.43 -4.55 12.57
N GLU A 13 17.61 -4.15 13.05
CA GLU A 13 18.03 -4.33 14.44
C GLU A 13 17.07 -3.64 15.42
N LYS A 14 16.70 -2.38 15.15
CA LYS A 14 15.69 -1.66 15.94
C LYS A 14 14.36 -2.39 16.00
N LEU A 15 13.84 -2.79 14.84
CA LEU A 15 12.56 -3.51 14.75
C LEU A 15 12.60 -4.84 15.51
N THR A 16 13.69 -5.62 15.37
CA THR A 16 13.85 -6.89 16.11
C THR A 16 14.02 -6.69 17.62
N SER A 17 14.45 -5.51 18.06
CA SER A 17 14.52 -5.12 19.46
C SER A 17 13.18 -4.61 20.02
N GLY A 18 12.12 -4.60 19.20
CA GLY A 18 10.80 -4.11 19.57
C GLY A 18 10.68 -2.59 19.58
N LEU A 19 11.63 -1.88 18.96
CA LEU A 19 11.61 -0.41 18.88
C LEU A 19 10.90 0.06 17.62
N ASP A 20 10.09 1.10 17.76
CA ASP A 20 9.47 1.80 16.63
C ASP A 20 10.53 2.62 15.87
N LEU A 21 10.31 2.78 14.57
CA LEU A 21 11.16 3.62 13.73
C LEU A 21 10.71 5.07 13.76
N GLU A 22 11.68 5.98 13.76
CA GLU A 22 11.40 7.39 13.60
C GLU A 22 10.90 7.67 12.18
N ARG A 23 10.09 8.73 12.02
CA ARG A 23 9.48 9.12 10.75
C ARG A 23 10.49 9.16 9.59
N ASP A 24 11.64 9.81 9.79
CA ASP A 24 12.64 9.98 8.73
C ASP A 24 13.28 8.65 8.31
N GLU A 25 13.39 7.70 9.24
CA GLU A 25 13.97 6.38 9.02
C GLU A 25 13.08 5.54 8.13
N ILE A 26 11.80 5.42 8.50
CA ILE A 26 10.84 4.62 7.74
C ILE A 26 10.50 5.26 6.38
N GLN A 27 10.45 6.60 6.31
CA GLN A 27 10.32 7.28 5.03
C GLN A 27 11.55 7.09 4.13
N GLY A 28 12.75 7.04 4.73
CA GLY A 28 14.00 6.72 4.02
C GLY A 28 13.90 5.35 3.35
N ALA A 29 13.53 4.33 4.12
CA ALA A 29 13.32 2.97 3.61
C ALA A 29 12.32 2.94 2.44
N MET A 30 11.18 3.62 2.58
CA MET A 30 10.16 3.66 1.53
C MET A 30 10.66 4.36 0.25
N ARG A 31 11.43 5.44 0.37
CA ARG A 31 12.03 6.13 -0.79
C ARG A 31 12.98 5.22 -1.56
N GLU A 32 13.84 4.49 -0.85
CA GLU A 32 14.75 3.54 -1.51
C GLU A 32 13.97 2.40 -2.19
N ILE A 33 12.95 1.84 -1.52
CA ILE A 33 12.08 0.80 -2.10
C ILE A 33 11.45 1.28 -3.41
N LEU A 34 10.83 2.47 -3.42
CA LEU A 34 10.17 3.01 -4.62
C LEU A 34 11.15 3.41 -5.71
N SER A 35 12.38 3.78 -5.37
CA SER A 35 13.43 4.08 -6.35
C SER A 35 13.99 2.84 -7.06
N GLY A 36 13.69 1.64 -6.55
CA GLY A 36 14.24 0.38 -7.07
C GLY A 36 15.74 0.19 -6.79
N GLN A 37 16.31 0.98 -5.87
CA GLN A 37 17.74 0.94 -5.54
C GLN A 37 18.06 -0.03 -4.38
N SER A 38 17.04 -0.59 -3.73
CA SER A 38 17.20 -1.48 -2.59
C SER A 38 17.49 -2.92 -2.99
N ASP A 39 18.36 -3.58 -2.23
CA ASP A 39 18.55 -5.02 -2.30
C ASP A 39 17.31 -5.78 -1.79
N ILE A 40 16.90 -6.84 -2.51
CA ILE A 40 15.67 -7.59 -2.25
C ILE A 40 15.70 -8.27 -0.86
N ASP A 41 16.84 -8.82 -0.48
CA ASP A 41 16.99 -9.53 0.80
C ASP A 41 16.94 -8.56 1.99
N SER A 42 17.47 -7.35 1.80
CA SER A 42 17.38 -6.25 2.77
C SER A 42 15.93 -5.79 2.98
N VAL A 43 15.18 -5.56 1.89
CA VAL A 43 13.76 -5.20 1.96
C VAL A 43 12.94 -6.31 2.61
N LYS A 44 13.19 -7.57 2.23
CA LYS A 44 12.52 -8.73 2.83
C LYS A 44 12.75 -8.79 4.35
N SER A 45 13.99 -8.65 4.79
CA SER A 45 14.34 -8.71 6.21
C SER A 45 13.68 -7.60 7.02
N PHE A 46 13.68 -6.38 6.47
CA PHE A 46 12.97 -5.24 7.03
C PHE A 46 11.46 -5.48 7.17
N LEU A 47 10.79 -5.93 6.10
CA LEU A 47 9.34 -6.17 6.12
C LEU A 47 8.94 -7.28 7.10
N LEU A 48 9.76 -8.34 7.22
CA LEU A 48 9.53 -9.40 8.19
C LEU A 48 9.70 -8.90 9.63
N ALA A 49 10.74 -8.10 9.91
CA ALA A 49 10.97 -7.54 11.23
C ALA A 49 9.88 -6.54 11.62
N LEU A 50 9.45 -5.69 10.68
CA LEU A 50 8.38 -4.71 10.87
C LEU A 50 7.06 -5.39 11.22
N LYS A 51 6.70 -6.44 10.47
CA LYS A 51 5.53 -7.28 10.76
C LYS A 51 5.62 -7.99 12.10
N ALA A 52 6.79 -8.52 12.45
CA ALA A 52 6.99 -9.27 13.69
C ALA A 52 6.91 -8.37 14.93
N LYS A 53 7.42 -7.12 14.84
CA LYS A 53 7.24 -6.09 15.85
C LYS A 53 5.76 -5.71 16.00
N GLY A 54 5.06 -5.62 14.87
CA GLY A 54 3.72 -5.04 14.76
C GLY A 54 3.82 -3.55 14.48
N GLU A 55 3.30 -3.14 13.33
CA GLU A 55 3.41 -1.77 12.82
C GLU A 55 2.52 -0.79 13.59
N THR A 56 3.04 0.41 13.86
CA THR A 56 2.24 1.49 14.46
C THR A 56 1.52 2.31 13.38
N SER A 57 0.48 3.06 13.78
CA SER A 57 -0.20 4.00 12.88
C SER A 57 0.73 5.06 12.30
N ASP A 58 1.72 5.50 13.09
CA ASP A 58 2.66 6.55 12.70
C ASP A 58 3.67 6.02 11.67
N GLU A 59 4.13 4.79 11.85
CA GLU A 59 4.97 4.07 10.89
C GLU A 59 4.24 3.87 9.56
N VAL A 60 3.01 3.34 9.60
CA VAL A 60 2.19 3.13 8.39
C VAL A 60 1.87 4.46 7.70
N GLY A 61 1.52 5.50 8.47
CA GLY A 61 1.27 6.84 7.94
C GLY A 61 2.49 7.42 7.22
N ALA A 62 3.68 7.26 7.79
CA ALA A 62 4.92 7.73 7.20
C ALA A 62 5.26 7.00 5.88
N LEU A 63 5.00 5.69 5.78
CA LEU A 63 5.10 4.95 4.51
C LEU A 63 4.13 5.52 3.46
N VAL A 64 2.87 5.74 3.86
CA VAL A 64 1.80 6.23 2.98
C VAL A 64 2.13 7.63 2.43
N GLU A 65 2.67 8.53 3.24
CA GLU A 65 3.09 9.86 2.77
C GLU A 65 4.10 9.79 1.62
N VAL A 66 5.09 8.90 1.72
CA VAL A 66 6.08 8.70 0.66
C VAL A 66 5.46 8.06 -0.58
N MET A 67 4.53 7.11 -0.40
CA MET A 67 3.78 6.54 -1.52
C MET A 67 2.98 7.61 -2.27
N TYR A 68 2.26 8.48 -1.56
CA TYR A 68 1.51 9.58 -2.18
C TYR A 68 2.42 10.58 -2.90
N ALA A 69 3.59 10.90 -2.33
CA ALA A 69 4.55 11.78 -2.97
C ALA A 69 5.13 11.22 -4.29
N ASN A 70 5.06 9.90 -4.48
CA ASN A 70 5.53 9.21 -5.70
C ASN A 70 4.39 8.75 -6.62
N ALA A 71 3.13 8.93 -6.21
CA ALA A 71 1.97 8.56 -7.01
C ALA A 71 1.70 9.58 -8.14
N ALA A 72 1.14 9.11 -9.25
CA ALA A 72 0.62 10.02 -10.27
C ALA A 72 -0.65 10.71 -9.73
N PRO A 73 -0.68 12.06 -9.64
CA PRO A 73 -1.81 12.76 -9.06
C PRO A 73 -3.02 12.73 -9.99
N ILE A 74 -4.21 12.60 -9.42
CA ILE A 74 -5.49 12.82 -10.09
C ILE A 74 -6.21 13.99 -9.44
N ASN A 75 -6.90 14.79 -10.24
CA ASN A 75 -7.68 15.93 -9.73
C ASN A 75 -9.15 15.54 -9.57
N ILE A 76 -9.65 15.57 -8.34
CA ILE A 76 -11.06 15.27 -8.02
C ILE A 76 -11.67 16.51 -7.39
N THR A 77 -12.49 17.24 -8.15
CA THR A 77 -13.08 18.52 -7.72
C THR A 77 -14.45 18.39 -7.05
N GLU A 78 -15.09 17.24 -7.19
CA GLU A 78 -16.43 16.94 -6.66
C GLU A 78 -16.37 15.82 -5.64
N ARG A 79 -17.38 15.72 -4.77
CA ARG A 79 -17.46 14.65 -3.78
C ARG A 79 -17.42 13.29 -4.47
N ALA A 80 -16.44 12.47 -4.10
CA ALA A 80 -16.26 11.12 -4.58
C ALA A 80 -16.10 10.13 -3.42
N VAL A 81 -16.27 8.85 -3.72
CA VAL A 81 -16.06 7.74 -2.77
C VAL A 81 -15.13 6.70 -3.39
N ASP A 82 -14.30 6.08 -2.55
CA ASP A 82 -13.59 4.84 -2.86
C ASP A 82 -14.24 3.69 -2.08
N THR A 83 -14.22 2.50 -2.66
CA THR A 83 -14.64 1.28 -2.00
C THR A 83 -13.50 0.29 -2.15
N VAL A 84 -12.63 0.19 -1.16
CA VAL A 84 -11.49 -0.73 -1.31
C VAL A 84 -11.13 -1.44 -0.02
N GLY A 85 -10.96 -2.75 -0.15
CA GLY A 85 -10.44 -3.60 0.90
C GLY A 85 -8.96 -3.87 0.65
N THR A 86 -8.23 -4.14 1.73
CA THR A 86 -6.83 -4.58 1.68
C THR A 86 -6.68 -5.94 0.96
N GLY A 87 -7.73 -6.76 0.96
CA GLY A 87 -7.65 -8.15 0.55
C GLY A 87 -6.90 -9.02 1.56
N GLY A 88 -6.63 -10.27 1.19
CA GLY A 88 -5.82 -11.19 2.01
C GLY A 88 -6.54 -11.80 3.22
N ASP A 89 -7.86 -11.69 3.30
CA ASP A 89 -8.69 -12.28 4.37
C ASP A 89 -8.85 -13.80 4.26
N GLY A 90 -8.41 -14.41 3.16
CA GLY A 90 -8.58 -15.84 2.88
C GLY A 90 -10.03 -16.27 2.65
N ALA A 91 -10.97 -15.33 2.58
CA ALA A 91 -12.40 -15.63 2.52
C ALA A 91 -12.86 -16.06 1.11
N HIS A 92 -11.99 -15.94 0.10
CA HIS A 92 -12.26 -16.28 -1.30
C HIS A 92 -13.61 -15.73 -1.80
N THR A 93 -13.97 -14.55 -1.35
CA THR A 93 -15.21 -13.89 -1.71
C THR A 93 -15.19 -13.45 -3.17
N ILE A 94 -16.37 -13.15 -3.70
CA ILE A 94 -16.47 -12.44 -4.99
C ILE A 94 -15.84 -11.04 -4.88
N ASN A 95 -15.73 -10.31 -6.00
CA ASN A 95 -15.24 -8.93 -6.02
C ASN A 95 -16.24 -7.93 -5.40
N ILE A 96 -16.59 -8.11 -4.12
CA ILE A 96 -17.63 -7.35 -3.41
C ILE A 96 -17.40 -5.85 -3.52
N SER A 97 -16.17 -5.38 -3.28
CA SER A 97 -15.86 -3.95 -3.33
C SER A 97 -16.04 -3.35 -4.73
N THR A 98 -15.67 -4.09 -5.78
CA THR A 98 -15.86 -3.68 -7.18
C THR A 98 -17.32 -3.70 -7.59
N THR A 99 -18.09 -4.72 -7.18
CA THR A 99 -19.54 -4.74 -7.39
C THR A 99 -20.23 -3.58 -6.67
N ALA A 100 -19.83 -3.28 -5.44
CA ALA A 100 -20.35 -2.13 -4.69
C ALA A 100 -20.02 -0.80 -5.37
N ALA A 101 -18.82 -0.66 -5.95
CA ALA A 101 -18.45 0.52 -6.75
C ALA A 101 -19.36 0.71 -7.96
N ILE A 102 -19.64 -0.36 -8.71
CA ILE A 102 -20.53 -0.31 -9.89
C ILE A 102 -21.95 0.09 -9.47
N ILE A 103 -22.48 -0.51 -8.40
CA ILE A 103 -23.82 -0.20 -7.90
C ILE A 103 -23.91 1.25 -7.39
N ALA A 104 -22.92 1.72 -6.63
CA ALA A 104 -22.89 3.09 -6.12
C ALA A 104 -22.82 4.11 -7.27
N ALA A 105 -22.03 3.82 -8.30
CA ALA A 105 -21.97 4.64 -9.51
C ALA A 105 -23.32 4.67 -10.25
N ALA A 106 -23.98 3.52 -10.40
CA ALA A 106 -25.31 3.42 -11.00
C ALA A 106 -26.39 4.16 -10.19
N ALA A 107 -26.23 4.25 -8.87
CA ALA A 107 -27.09 5.01 -7.97
C ALA A 107 -26.80 6.53 -7.96
N GLY A 108 -25.82 7.01 -8.75
CA GLY A 108 -25.51 8.42 -8.93
C GLY A 108 -24.33 8.95 -8.11
N ALA A 109 -23.62 8.11 -7.36
CA ALA A 109 -22.39 8.53 -6.69
C ALA A 109 -21.22 8.63 -7.68
N ARG A 110 -20.32 9.61 -7.51
CA ARG A 110 -19.02 9.57 -8.19
C ARG A 110 -18.11 8.58 -7.46
N VAL A 111 -17.75 7.49 -8.12
CA VAL A 111 -16.86 6.48 -7.56
C VAL A 111 -15.49 6.60 -8.23
N VAL A 112 -14.45 6.78 -7.42
CA VAL A 112 -13.04 6.74 -7.86
C VAL A 112 -12.39 5.63 -7.06
N LYS A 113 -12.31 4.46 -7.68
CA LYS A 113 -11.88 3.25 -7.00
C LYS A 113 -10.39 2.99 -7.21
N HIS A 114 -9.63 2.88 -6.13
CA HIS A 114 -8.32 2.25 -6.22
C HIS A 114 -8.48 0.73 -6.32
N GLY A 115 -7.65 0.11 -7.15
CA GLY A 115 -7.75 -1.31 -7.47
C GLY A 115 -6.39 -1.88 -7.82
N ASN A 116 -6.23 -3.18 -7.54
CA ASN A 116 -5.04 -3.92 -7.89
C ASN A 116 -5.44 -5.30 -8.47
N ARG A 117 -4.47 -5.99 -9.06
CA ARG A 117 -4.59 -7.39 -9.47
C ARG A 117 -4.57 -8.31 -8.25
N ALA A 118 -5.00 -9.55 -8.43
CA ALA A 118 -4.96 -10.57 -7.39
C ALA A 118 -3.53 -10.78 -6.86
N VAL A 119 -3.39 -10.81 -5.54
CA VAL A 119 -2.15 -11.22 -4.86
C VAL A 119 -2.33 -12.60 -4.21
N SER A 120 -3.44 -12.83 -3.51
CA SER A 120 -3.77 -14.12 -2.87
C SER A 120 -5.19 -14.63 -3.13
N SER A 121 -6.05 -13.82 -3.76
CA SER A 121 -7.40 -14.21 -4.19
C SER A 121 -7.38 -14.84 -5.59
N LYS A 122 -8.53 -15.39 -6.04
CA LYS A 122 -8.69 -15.89 -7.42
C LYS A 122 -8.76 -14.77 -8.47
N SER A 123 -9.10 -13.54 -8.07
CA SER A 123 -9.20 -12.36 -8.92
C SER A 123 -9.17 -11.10 -8.06
N GLY A 124 -8.41 -10.08 -8.47
CA GLY A 124 -8.46 -8.74 -7.91
C GLY A 124 -9.44 -7.84 -8.66
N ALA A 125 -9.55 -6.59 -8.21
CA ALA A 125 -10.44 -5.62 -8.84
C ALA A 125 -10.07 -5.37 -10.32
N SER A 126 -8.77 -5.26 -10.62
CA SER A 126 -8.29 -5.04 -11.98
C SER A 126 -8.55 -6.24 -12.89
N ASP A 127 -8.35 -7.47 -12.40
CA ASP A 127 -8.59 -8.68 -13.21
C ASP A 127 -10.08 -8.86 -13.53
N PHE A 128 -10.94 -8.52 -12.57
CA PHE A 128 -12.40 -8.55 -12.77
C PHE A 128 -12.86 -7.52 -13.79
N LEU A 129 -12.37 -6.28 -13.71
CA LEU A 129 -12.72 -5.22 -14.65
C LEU A 129 -12.20 -5.50 -16.06
N GLU A 130 -10.97 -6.02 -16.18
CA GLU A 130 -10.38 -6.45 -17.45
C GLU A 130 -11.21 -7.56 -18.11
N ALA A 131 -11.69 -8.53 -17.33
CA ALA A 131 -12.59 -9.59 -17.82
C ALA A 131 -13.96 -9.05 -18.28
N LEU A 132 -14.38 -7.88 -17.81
CA LEU A 132 -15.57 -7.17 -18.28
C LEU A 132 -15.30 -6.25 -19.48
N GLY A 133 -14.04 -6.13 -19.94
CA GLY A 133 -13.64 -5.30 -21.06
C GLY A 133 -13.46 -3.80 -20.73
N VAL A 134 -13.20 -3.48 -19.46
CA VAL A 134 -12.87 -2.12 -18.99
C VAL A 134 -11.37 -1.88 -19.04
#